data_AF-A0A932U067-F1
#
_entry.id   AF-A0A932U067-F1
#
_cell.length_a   1.000
_cell.length_b   1.000
_cell.length_c   1.000
_cell.angle_alpha   90.00
_cell.angle_beta   90.00
_cell.angle_gamma   90.00
#
_symmetry.space_group_name_H-M   'P 1'
#
loop_
_entity.id
_entity.type
_entity.pdbx_description
1 polymer ?
#
loop_
_entity_poly.entity_id
_entity_poly.type
_entity_poly.pdbx_seq_one_letter_code
_entity_poly.pdbx_strand_id
1 'polypeptide(L)'
;MRDDAITTALDAFKPRVVWVAKRRYGLETGVPLTLDQVGRQMGLTRMRVWHLEQRFWRWRPLRSPSVVRRFVAAFLLDLASEGGRLLVPDEGLVGCRRRFLAKVLDVPCTQLRECDLWVLGCPPPGVPLMESDPWSPDDIDDKSVGSRLNRGTQEALGSADIERVAHAVVSRRRQRLDAGKRVHLALRAIGRPAHYSEVTQEHNVLFPDHAAIERNILAVLHREDHGVVWVGCRGTYALAEWGYERPSRPLSDMVTEIVRATHESTGNPVSFVTIMTEAGRQRRTLNRSSLYIAASLNPRLVRLSGDLFVPAEEGKSDEDAASELDRVLRELEAESGSL
;
A
#
# COMPACT_ATOMS: atom_id res chain seq x y z
N MET A 1 19.44 34.66 -13.85
CA MET A 1 20.18 33.86 -14.85
C MET A 1 19.37 32.70 -15.44
N ARG A 2 18.72 31.84 -14.64
CA ARG A 2 18.04 30.63 -15.16
C ARG A 2 16.83 30.94 -16.05
N ASP A 3 15.88 31.77 -15.60
CA ASP A 3 14.69 32.17 -16.40
C ASP A 3 15.01 33.01 -17.63
N ASP A 4 16.16 33.67 -17.58
CA ASP A 4 16.62 34.60 -18.58
C ASP A 4 16.98 33.87 -19.89
N ALA A 5 17.70 32.75 -19.82
CA ALA A 5 18.16 32.03 -21.01
C ALA A 5 17.01 31.48 -21.89
N ILE A 6 15.95 30.94 -21.29
CA ILE A 6 14.76 30.49 -22.04
C ILE A 6 14.02 31.70 -22.61
N THR A 7 13.89 32.77 -21.83
CA THR A 7 13.23 34.00 -22.28
C THR A 7 13.97 34.60 -23.49
N THR A 8 15.30 34.71 -23.42
CA THR A 8 16.16 35.15 -24.53
C THR A 8 16.06 34.26 -25.77
N ALA A 9 15.86 32.95 -25.60
CA ALA A 9 15.62 32.03 -26.70
C ALA A 9 14.25 32.26 -27.36
N LEU A 10 13.24 32.62 -26.57
CA LEU A 10 11.88 32.91 -27.01
C LEU A 10 11.70 34.31 -27.65
N ASP A 11 12.62 35.24 -27.42
CA ASP A 11 12.56 36.61 -27.99
C ASP A 11 12.56 36.65 -29.52
N ALA A 12 13.03 35.58 -30.18
CA ALA A 12 12.96 35.48 -31.62
C ALA A 12 11.49 35.43 -32.13
N PHE A 13 10.56 34.97 -31.30
CA PHE A 13 9.18 34.69 -31.69
C PHE A 13 8.25 35.88 -31.45
N LYS A 14 7.11 35.90 -32.15
CA LYS A 14 6.09 36.93 -31.93
C LYS A 14 5.54 36.84 -30.49
N PRO A 15 5.34 37.97 -29.79
CA PRO A 15 4.91 37.99 -28.38
C PRO A 15 3.67 37.14 -28.10
N ARG A 16 2.68 37.21 -29.00
CA ARG A 16 1.43 36.45 -28.87
C ARG A 16 1.64 34.93 -28.96
N VAL A 17 2.63 34.47 -29.72
CA VAL A 17 2.99 33.04 -29.85
C VAL A 17 3.76 32.58 -28.62
N VAL A 18 4.71 33.40 -28.15
CA VAL A 18 5.46 33.15 -26.90
C VAL A 18 4.52 33.01 -25.71
N TRP A 19 3.54 33.91 -25.60
CA TRP A 19 2.56 33.88 -24.51
C TRP A 19 1.79 32.56 -24.48
N VAL A 20 1.32 32.08 -25.63
CA VAL A 20 0.65 30.77 -25.75
C VAL A 20 1.59 29.64 -25.35
N ALA A 21 2.84 29.64 -25.83
CA ALA A 21 3.83 28.62 -25.49
C ALA A 21 4.13 28.59 -23.99
N LYS A 22 4.39 29.74 -23.36
CA LYS A 22 4.66 29.83 -21.92
C LYS A 22 3.55 29.22 -21.07
N ARG A 23 2.29 29.44 -21.43
CA ARG A 23 1.12 28.91 -20.71
C ARG A 23 0.83 27.45 -21.01
N ARG A 24 0.92 27.03 -22.27
CA ARG A 24 0.72 25.63 -22.68
C ARG A 24 1.71 24.67 -22.04
N TYR A 25 2.95 25.13 -21.87
CA TYR A 25 4.05 24.33 -21.36
C TYR A 25 4.44 24.67 -19.92
N GLY A 26 3.63 25.47 -19.20
CA GLY A 26 3.85 25.74 -17.77
C GLY A 26 5.18 26.45 -17.46
N LEU A 27 5.73 27.24 -18.40
CA LEU A 27 7.06 27.85 -18.27
C LEU A 27 7.11 29.00 -17.26
N GLU A 28 5.97 29.49 -16.79
CA GLU A 28 5.87 30.55 -15.75
C GLU A 28 5.33 29.99 -14.44
N THR A 29 4.29 29.16 -14.51
CA THR A 29 3.55 28.67 -13.34
C THR A 29 3.98 27.27 -12.89
N GLY A 30 4.75 26.54 -13.70
CA GLY A 30 5.05 25.12 -13.47
C GLY A 30 3.87 24.17 -13.71
N VAL A 31 2.73 24.70 -14.19
CA VAL A 31 1.52 23.92 -14.47
C VAL A 31 1.09 24.18 -15.91
N PRO A 32 1.12 23.17 -16.80
CA PRO A 32 0.72 23.33 -18.19
C PRO A 32 -0.80 23.50 -18.32
N LEU A 33 -1.23 24.47 -19.12
CA LEU A 33 -2.65 24.72 -19.37
C LEU A 33 -3.14 24.04 -20.66
N THR A 34 -4.41 23.64 -20.67
CA THR A 34 -5.08 23.12 -21.87
C THR A 34 -5.33 24.22 -22.90
N LEU A 35 -5.50 23.85 -24.17
CA LEU A 35 -5.85 24.80 -25.24
C LEU A 35 -7.12 25.62 -24.93
N ASP A 36 -8.08 25.01 -24.26
CA ASP A 36 -9.34 25.67 -23.88
C ASP A 36 -9.11 26.70 -22.75
N GLN A 37 -8.38 26.33 -21.71
CA GLN A 37 -8.02 27.22 -20.61
C GLN A 37 -7.24 28.45 -21.10
N VAL A 38 -6.26 28.24 -21.99
CA VAL A 38 -5.51 29.32 -22.64
C VAL A 38 -6.44 30.17 -23.51
N GLY A 39 -7.40 29.56 -24.21
CA GLY A 39 -8.41 30.25 -25.02
C GLY A 39 -9.28 31.19 -24.19
N ARG A 40 -9.79 30.72 -23.05
CA ARG A 40 -10.57 31.54 -22.11
C ARG A 40 -9.78 32.74 -21.60
N GLN A 41 -8.51 32.56 -21.26
CA GLN A 41 -7.65 33.66 -20.79
C GLN A 41 -7.38 34.73 -21.87
N MET A 42 -7.37 34.35 -23.15
CA MET A 42 -7.12 35.29 -24.26
C MET A 42 -8.39 35.81 -24.95
N GLY A 43 -9.57 35.33 -24.57
CA GLY A 43 -10.80 35.55 -25.34
C GLY A 43 -10.74 34.94 -26.75
N LEU A 44 -10.10 33.78 -26.91
CA LEU A 44 -9.93 33.07 -28.18
C LEU A 44 -10.54 31.68 -28.15
N THR A 45 -10.96 31.18 -29.33
CA THR A 45 -11.40 29.80 -29.46
C THR A 45 -10.24 28.82 -29.29
N ARG A 46 -10.53 27.60 -28.79
CA ARG A 46 -9.57 26.49 -28.70
C ARG A 46 -8.80 26.27 -30.01
N MET A 47 -9.50 26.33 -31.14
CA MET A 47 -8.90 26.17 -32.48
C MET A 47 -7.91 27.30 -32.80
N ARG A 48 -8.20 28.53 -32.37
CA ARG A 48 -7.29 29.65 -32.60
C ARG A 48 -6.01 29.53 -31.76
N VAL A 49 -6.12 29.07 -30.52
CA VAL A 49 -4.95 28.76 -29.68
C VAL A 49 -4.12 27.63 -30.30
N TRP A 50 -4.78 26.58 -30.79
CA TRP A 50 -4.10 25.48 -31.49
C TRP A 50 -3.31 26.00 -32.70
N HIS A 51 -3.90 26.88 -33.53
CA HIS A 51 -3.17 27.51 -34.62
C HIS A 51 -1.96 28.32 -34.16
N LEU A 52 -2.04 29.04 -33.04
CA LEU A 52 -0.91 29.78 -32.47
C LEU A 52 0.20 28.84 -31.98
N GLU A 53 -0.15 27.73 -31.33
CA GLU A 53 0.79 26.68 -30.93
C GLU A 53 1.45 26.03 -32.15
N GLN A 54 0.68 25.68 -33.20
CA GLN A 54 1.25 25.15 -34.43
C GLN A 54 2.19 26.13 -35.12
N ARG A 55 1.90 27.43 -35.07
CA ARG A 55 2.79 28.47 -35.58
C ARG A 55 4.11 28.54 -34.81
N PHE A 56 4.14 28.18 -33.53
CA PHE A 56 5.38 28.05 -32.76
C PHE A 56 6.21 26.87 -33.28
N TRP A 57 5.62 25.68 -33.38
CA TRP A 57 6.35 24.45 -33.75
C TRP A 57 6.76 24.39 -35.22
N ARG A 58 5.94 24.92 -36.13
CA ARG A 58 6.26 24.98 -37.57
C ARG A 58 7.13 26.18 -37.94
N TRP A 59 7.56 26.96 -36.96
CA TRP A 59 8.23 28.24 -37.19
C TRP A 59 9.61 28.05 -37.82
N ARG A 60 9.87 28.72 -38.94
CA ARG A 60 11.14 28.61 -39.69
C ARG A 60 12.37 28.88 -38.82
N PRO A 61 12.41 29.86 -37.92
CA PRO A 61 13.60 30.08 -37.10
C PRO A 61 13.85 29.07 -35.98
N LEU A 62 12.93 28.13 -35.65
CA LEU A 62 13.34 26.91 -34.94
C LEU A 62 14.32 26.04 -35.75
N ARG A 63 14.47 26.33 -37.06
CA ARG A 63 15.47 25.75 -37.96
C ARG A 63 16.68 26.67 -38.18
N SER A 64 16.70 27.86 -37.57
CA SER A 64 17.84 28.78 -37.67
C SER A 64 18.93 28.35 -36.69
N PRO A 65 20.19 28.14 -37.13
CA PRO A 65 21.28 27.73 -36.25
C PRO A 65 21.47 28.67 -35.05
N SER A 66 21.29 29.99 -35.24
CA SER A 66 21.46 30.98 -34.17
C SER A 66 20.41 30.85 -33.06
N VAL A 67 19.17 30.49 -33.41
CA VAL A 67 18.08 30.30 -32.44
C VAL A 67 18.22 28.95 -31.75
N VAL A 68 18.54 27.89 -32.51
CA VAL A 68 18.80 26.55 -31.95
C VAL A 68 19.95 26.62 -30.94
N ARG A 69 21.04 27.34 -31.22
CA ARG A 69 22.14 27.56 -30.27
C ARG A 69 21.68 28.15 -28.95
N ARG A 70 20.71 29.08 -28.95
CA ARG A 70 20.14 29.64 -27.71
C ARG A 70 19.37 28.59 -26.92
N PHE A 71 18.58 27.75 -27.59
CA PHE A 71 17.87 26.65 -26.93
C PHE A 71 18.81 25.57 -26.40
N VAL A 72 19.87 25.22 -27.15
CA VAL A 72 20.92 24.30 -26.68
C VAL A 72 21.62 24.87 -25.45
N ALA A 73 22.03 26.15 -25.49
CA ALA A 73 22.65 26.80 -24.34
C ALA A 73 21.71 26.83 -23.13
N ALA A 74 20.44 27.17 -23.32
CA ALA A 74 19.43 27.15 -22.27
C ALA A 74 19.25 25.74 -21.68
N PHE A 75 19.24 24.69 -22.51
CA PHE A 75 19.13 23.30 -22.07
C PHE A 75 20.36 22.84 -21.27
N LEU A 76 21.57 23.15 -21.75
CA LEU A 76 22.80 22.79 -21.04
C LEU A 76 22.94 23.54 -19.71
N LEU A 77 22.59 24.84 -19.66
CA LEU A 77 22.58 25.61 -18.42
C LEU A 77 21.54 25.08 -17.43
N ASP A 78 20.34 24.76 -17.92
CA ASP A 78 19.28 24.16 -17.10
C ASP A 78 19.75 22.83 -16.52
N LEU A 79 20.29 21.93 -17.35
CA LEU A 79 20.82 20.62 -16.95
C LEU A 79 21.96 20.74 -15.94
N ALA A 80 22.98 21.56 -16.22
CA ALA A 80 24.13 21.77 -15.35
C ALA A 80 23.71 22.33 -13.98
N SER A 81 22.77 23.27 -13.98
CA SER A 81 22.31 23.90 -12.74
C SER A 81 21.49 22.98 -11.84
N GLU A 82 20.99 21.86 -12.35
CA GLU A 82 20.29 20.81 -11.59
C GLU A 82 21.17 19.57 -11.39
N GLY A 83 22.49 19.71 -11.53
CA GLY A 83 23.45 18.64 -11.29
C GLY A 83 23.46 17.55 -12.36
N GLY A 84 23.03 17.85 -13.59
CA GLY A 84 23.08 16.89 -14.70
C GLY A 84 21.94 15.88 -14.72
N ARG A 85 20.89 16.07 -13.90
CA ARG A 85 19.82 15.08 -13.74
C ARG A 85 18.98 14.89 -15.00
N LEU A 86 18.92 13.65 -15.48
CA LEU A 86 18.09 13.21 -16.60
C LEU A 86 16.68 12.78 -16.16
N LEU A 87 16.48 12.56 -14.86
CA LEU A 87 15.17 12.38 -14.25
C LEU A 87 14.47 13.73 -14.04
N VAL A 88 13.26 13.84 -14.56
CA VAL A 88 12.51 15.10 -14.62
C VAL A 88 11.13 14.91 -14.00
N PRO A 89 10.70 15.76 -13.04
CA PRO A 89 9.38 15.65 -12.47
C PRO A 89 8.29 15.98 -13.50
N ASP A 90 7.12 15.35 -13.37
CA ASP A 90 5.96 15.62 -14.23
C ASP A 90 5.35 17.01 -13.98
N GLU A 91 5.48 17.52 -12.75
CA GLU A 91 4.96 18.83 -12.36
C GLU A 91 6.08 19.81 -11.93
N GLY A 92 5.71 21.09 -11.84
CA GLY A 92 6.60 22.14 -11.38
C GLY A 92 7.43 22.79 -12.49
N LEU A 93 8.03 23.93 -12.14
CA LEU A 93 8.71 24.80 -13.10
C LEU A 93 9.90 24.10 -13.77
N VAL A 94 10.72 23.38 -12.99
CA VAL A 94 11.89 22.64 -13.49
C VAL A 94 11.45 21.56 -14.48
N GLY A 95 10.43 20.77 -14.11
CA GLY A 95 9.91 19.68 -14.95
C GLY A 95 9.35 20.18 -16.28
N CYS A 96 8.51 21.22 -16.21
CA CYS A 96 7.92 21.87 -17.37
C CYS A 96 8.97 22.44 -18.33
N ARG A 97 9.94 23.20 -17.81
CA ARG A 97 11.00 23.82 -18.61
C ARG A 97 11.87 22.77 -19.29
N ARG A 98 12.30 21.75 -18.55
CA ARG A 98 13.19 20.72 -19.08
C ARG A 98 12.53 19.88 -20.17
N ARG A 99 11.28 19.48 -19.98
CA ARG A 99 10.49 18.79 -21.02
C ARG A 99 10.25 19.67 -22.25
N PHE A 100 9.99 20.97 -22.04
CA PHE A 100 9.83 21.91 -23.14
C PHE A 100 11.12 22.06 -23.96
N LEU A 101 12.26 22.26 -23.30
CA LEU A 101 13.56 22.37 -23.96
C LEU A 101 13.94 21.08 -24.70
N ALA A 102 13.72 19.92 -24.07
CA ALA A 102 13.92 18.62 -24.71
C ALA A 102 13.06 18.48 -25.97
N LYS A 103 11.77 18.85 -25.90
CA LYS A 103 10.86 18.84 -27.06
C LYS A 103 11.29 19.78 -28.18
N VAL A 104 11.83 20.96 -27.86
CA VAL A 104 12.36 21.91 -28.85
C VAL A 104 13.59 21.35 -29.57
N LEU A 105 14.43 20.62 -28.84
CA LEU A 105 15.68 20.04 -29.34
C LEU A 105 15.52 18.61 -29.87
N ASP A 106 14.29 18.10 -29.95
CA ASP A 106 13.98 16.73 -30.37
C ASP A 106 14.70 15.64 -29.54
N VAL A 107 14.94 15.94 -28.26
CA VAL A 107 15.47 14.97 -27.30
C VAL A 107 14.31 14.09 -26.84
N PRO A 108 14.41 12.76 -26.95
CA PRO A 108 13.33 11.86 -26.55
C PRO A 108 13.09 11.93 -25.03
N CYS A 109 11.82 11.90 -24.64
CA CYS A 109 11.38 11.90 -23.25
C CYS A 109 10.35 10.79 -23.05
N THR A 110 10.58 9.89 -22.09
CA THR A 110 9.64 8.82 -21.75
C THR A 110 9.09 9.02 -20.35
N GLN A 111 7.77 8.97 -20.20
CA GLN A 111 7.10 9.03 -18.90
C GLN A 111 7.12 7.66 -18.22
N LEU A 112 7.47 7.65 -16.94
CA LEU A 112 7.42 6.46 -16.11
C LEU A 112 5.99 6.29 -15.58
N ARG A 113 5.21 5.30 -16.04
CA ARG A 113 3.77 5.22 -15.71
C ARG A 113 3.46 5.09 -14.22
N GLU A 114 4.38 4.51 -13.45
CA GLU A 114 4.20 4.24 -12.03
C GLU A 114 4.65 5.37 -11.11
N CYS A 115 5.29 6.43 -11.62
CA CYS A 115 5.71 7.58 -10.83
C CYS A 115 5.54 8.87 -11.62
N ASP A 116 5.48 10.01 -10.93
CA ASP A 116 5.31 11.31 -11.61
C ASP A 116 6.66 11.84 -12.11
N LEU A 117 7.40 10.98 -12.83
CA LEU A 117 8.75 11.22 -13.33
C LEU A 117 8.86 10.88 -14.83
N TRP A 118 9.80 11.54 -15.48
CA TRP A 118 10.18 11.37 -16.88
C TRP A 118 11.68 11.13 -16.99
N VAL A 119 12.09 10.33 -17.98
CA VAL A 119 13.48 10.09 -18.33
C VAL A 119 13.81 10.76 -19.64
N LEU A 120 14.81 11.65 -19.65
CA LEU A 120 15.33 12.29 -20.86
C LEU A 120 16.33 11.38 -21.58
N GLY A 121 16.39 11.50 -22.90
CA GLY A 121 17.32 10.73 -23.74
C GLY A 121 16.87 9.29 -23.98
N CYS A 122 15.69 8.91 -23.49
CA CYS A 122 15.16 7.56 -23.54
C CYS A 122 13.94 7.51 -24.48
N PRO A 123 14.04 6.89 -25.68
CA PRO A 123 12.93 6.82 -26.64
C PRO A 123 11.88 5.76 -26.23
N PRO A 124 10.57 5.95 -26.47
CA PRO A 124 9.55 4.94 -26.18
C PRO A 124 9.80 3.63 -26.96
N PRO A 125 9.60 2.44 -26.36
CA PRO A 125 8.98 2.17 -25.05
C PRO A 125 9.94 2.25 -23.85
N GLY A 126 11.11 2.88 -24.04
CA GLY A 126 12.44 2.72 -23.42
C GLY A 126 12.66 2.60 -21.92
N VAL A 127 11.64 2.41 -21.09
CA VAL A 127 11.85 1.81 -19.77
C VAL A 127 10.78 0.74 -19.59
N PRO A 128 11.13 -0.56 -19.66
CA PRO A 128 10.22 -1.62 -19.27
C PRO A 128 10.01 -1.51 -17.76
N LEU A 129 9.12 -0.61 -17.35
CA LEU A 129 8.61 -0.63 -16.00
C LEU A 129 7.68 -1.82 -15.90
N MET A 130 7.99 -2.63 -14.89
CA MET A 130 7.36 -3.87 -14.49
C MET A 130 5.92 -3.97 -15.01
N GLU A 131 5.66 -4.97 -15.85
CA GLU A 131 4.28 -5.39 -16.04
C GLU A 131 3.67 -5.67 -14.67
N SER A 132 2.40 -5.32 -14.50
CA SER A 132 1.69 -5.40 -13.23
C SER A 132 1.63 -6.85 -12.76
N ASP A 133 2.67 -7.28 -12.03
CA ASP A 133 2.67 -8.52 -11.29
C ASP A 133 1.50 -8.51 -10.28
N PRO A 134 0.98 -9.69 -9.89
CA PRO A 134 0.13 -9.79 -8.73
C PRO A 134 0.79 -9.09 -7.55
N TRP A 135 -0.01 -8.37 -6.74
CA TRP A 135 0.50 -7.64 -5.58
C TRP A 135 1.44 -8.52 -4.74
N SER A 136 2.65 -8.01 -4.50
CA SER A 136 3.62 -8.61 -3.59
C SER A 136 3.97 -7.60 -2.48
N PRO A 137 4.17 -8.03 -1.22
CA PRO A 137 4.71 -7.15 -0.20
C PRO A 137 6.09 -6.56 -0.57
N ASP A 138 6.85 -7.21 -1.44
CA ASP A 138 8.14 -6.73 -1.93
C ASP A 138 7.98 -5.54 -2.91
N ASP A 139 6.75 -5.17 -3.28
CA ASP A 139 6.41 -3.99 -4.09
C ASP A 139 6.48 -2.67 -3.33
N ILE A 140 6.64 -2.71 -2.01
CA ILE A 140 6.77 -1.53 -1.15
C ILE A 140 8.11 -1.43 -0.42
N ASP A 141 9.09 -2.23 -0.86
CA ASP A 141 10.47 -2.22 -0.39
C ASP A 141 11.38 -1.60 -1.46
N ASP A 142 12.09 -0.53 -1.10
CA ASP A 142 12.94 0.24 -2.00
C ASP A 142 14.04 -0.64 -2.61
N LYS A 143 14.60 -1.60 -1.86
CA LYS A 143 15.68 -2.48 -2.34
C LYS A 143 15.17 -3.50 -3.35
N SER A 144 14.02 -4.11 -3.09
CA SER A 144 13.38 -5.09 -3.96
C SER A 144 12.90 -4.45 -5.26
N VAL A 145 12.28 -3.27 -5.18
CA VAL A 145 11.90 -2.48 -6.36
C VAL A 145 13.15 -2.03 -7.13
N GLY A 146 14.16 -1.50 -6.44
CA GLY A 146 15.42 -1.06 -7.06
C GLY A 146 16.16 -2.20 -7.78
N SER A 147 16.19 -3.40 -7.20
CA SER A 147 16.81 -4.58 -7.82
C SER A 147 16.09 -5.03 -9.09
N ARG A 148 14.75 -4.95 -9.10
CA ARG A 148 13.93 -5.26 -10.28
C ARG A 148 14.10 -4.21 -11.39
N LEU A 149 14.11 -2.93 -11.02
CA LEU A 149 14.41 -1.83 -11.94
C LEU A 149 15.80 -1.98 -12.55
N ASN A 150 16.83 -2.22 -11.74
CA ASN A 150 18.20 -2.41 -12.21
C ASN A 150 18.30 -3.54 -13.24
N ARG A 151 17.59 -4.66 -13.03
CA ARG A 151 17.56 -5.78 -14.00
C ARG A 151 16.93 -5.37 -15.34
N GLY A 152 15.90 -4.52 -15.32
CA GLY A 152 15.21 -4.07 -16.54
C GLY A 152 15.82 -2.84 -17.21
N THR A 153 16.62 -2.04 -16.48
CA THR A 153 17.12 -0.72 -16.93
C THR A 153 18.64 -0.59 -16.89
N GLN A 154 19.35 -1.72 -16.85
CA GLN A 154 20.78 -1.86 -16.59
C GLN A 154 21.69 -0.98 -17.48
N GLU A 155 21.23 -0.59 -18.68
CA GLU A 155 21.98 0.26 -19.62
C GLU A 155 21.42 1.69 -19.72
N ALA A 156 20.25 1.97 -19.14
CA ALA A 156 19.52 3.22 -19.33
C ALA A 156 19.61 4.18 -18.15
N LEU A 157 19.77 3.67 -16.92
CA LEU A 157 19.79 4.47 -15.68
C LEU A 157 20.97 4.10 -14.80
N GLY A 158 21.62 5.11 -14.20
CA GLY A 158 22.64 4.89 -13.18
C GLY A 158 22.04 4.41 -11.84
N SER A 159 22.88 3.88 -10.95
CA SER A 159 22.44 3.35 -9.64
C SER A 159 21.68 4.39 -8.80
N ALA A 160 22.18 5.62 -8.72
CA ALA A 160 21.51 6.70 -7.99
C ALA A 160 20.14 7.07 -8.59
N ASP A 161 19.99 6.98 -9.91
CA ASP A 161 18.72 7.22 -10.59
C ASP A 161 17.74 6.07 -10.34
N ILE A 162 18.22 4.82 -10.34
CA ILE A 162 17.43 3.64 -10.00
C ILE A 162 16.88 3.74 -8.59
N GLU A 163 17.71 4.09 -7.60
CA GLU A 163 17.27 4.30 -6.21
C GLU A 163 16.17 5.37 -6.12
N ARG A 164 16.34 6.46 -6.86
CA ARG A 164 15.36 7.55 -6.88
C ARG A 164 14.03 7.15 -7.51
N VAL A 165 14.08 6.41 -8.63
CA VAL A 165 12.87 5.88 -9.27
C VAL A 165 12.21 4.86 -8.36
N ALA A 166 12.97 3.96 -7.73
CA ALA A 166 12.46 2.96 -6.79
C ALA A 166 11.71 3.63 -5.64
N HIS A 167 12.33 4.63 -5.01
CA HIS A 167 11.74 5.36 -3.91
C HIS A 167 10.45 6.09 -4.33
N ALA A 168 10.42 6.71 -5.52
CA ALA A 168 9.23 7.38 -6.05
C ALA A 168 8.08 6.40 -6.33
N VAL A 169 8.40 5.24 -6.89
CA VAL A 169 7.44 4.16 -7.17
C VAL A 169 6.88 3.60 -5.86
N VAL A 170 7.74 3.24 -4.89
CA VAL A 170 7.32 2.74 -3.58
C VAL A 170 6.46 3.76 -2.85
N SER A 171 6.86 5.03 -2.82
CA SER A 171 6.08 6.10 -2.19
C SER A 171 4.67 6.20 -2.77
N ARG A 172 4.55 6.16 -4.11
CA ARG A 172 3.24 6.21 -4.77
C ARG A 172 2.41 4.95 -4.51
N ARG A 173 3.04 3.77 -4.54
CA ARG A 173 2.38 2.50 -4.26
C ARG A 173 1.84 2.46 -2.82
N ARG A 174 2.63 2.93 -1.84
CA ARG A 174 2.21 3.04 -0.43
C ARG A 174 0.96 3.92 -0.24
N GLN A 175 0.90 5.07 -0.93
CA GLN A 175 -0.27 5.95 -0.89
C GLN A 175 -1.53 5.33 -1.49
N ARG A 176 -1.39 4.36 -2.40
CA ARG A 176 -2.50 3.69 -3.09
C ARG A 176 -2.85 2.33 -2.49
N LEU A 177 -2.21 1.91 -1.41
CA LEU A 177 -2.56 0.66 -0.75
C LEU A 177 -4.00 0.72 -0.28
N ASP A 178 -4.74 -0.36 -0.48
CA ASP A 178 -6.03 -0.55 0.18
C ASP A 178 -5.82 -0.94 1.65
N ALA A 179 -6.91 -0.93 2.42
CA ALA A 179 -6.86 -1.24 3.84
C ALA A 179 -6.44 -2.70 4.11
N GLY A 180 -6.82 -3.65 3.24
CA GLY A 180 -6.49 -5.06 3.40
C GLY A 180 -4.99 -5.32 3.30
N LYS A 181 -4.35 -4.74 2.28
CA LYS A 181 -2.89 -4.82 2.10
C LYS A 181 -2.13 -4.16 3.25
N ARG A 182 -2.60 -3.01 3.75
CA ARG A 182 -1.99 -2.38 4.94
C ARG A 182 -2.04 -3.28 6.16
N VAL A 183 -3.18 -3.94 6.39
CA VAL A 183 -3.36 -4.89 7.50
C VAL A 183 -2.47 -6.13 7.33
N HIS A 184 -2.36 -6.68 6.12
CA HIS A 184 -1.41 -7.76 5.83
C HIS A 184 0.02 -7.34 6.20
N LEU A 185 0.44 -6.14 5.81
CA LEU A 185 1.78 -5.64 6.08
C LEU A 185 2.03 -5.43 7.58
N ALA A 186 1.04 -4.95 8.32
CA ALA A 186 1.11 -4.87 9.78
C ALA A 186 1.28 -6.26 10.42
N LEU A 187 0.53 -7.27 9.96
CA LEU A 187 0.71 -8.65 10.41
C LEU A 187 2.10 -9.21 10.06
N ARG A 188 2.60 -8.94 8.85
CA ARG A 188 3.94 -9.36 8.42
C ARG A 188 5.05 -8.70 9.26
N ALA A 189 4.88 -7.45 9.66
CA ALA A 189 5.79 -6.75 10.56
C ALA A 189 5.81 -7.38 11.97
N ILE A 190 4.65 -7.81 12.48
CA ILE A 190 4.55 -8.52 13.77
C ILE A 190 5.21 -9.91 13.69
N GLY A 191 5.07 -10.61 12.56
CA GLY A 191 5.74 -11.89 12.29
C GLY A 191 5.21 -13.10 13.08
N ARG A 192 4.08 -12.95 13.79
CA ARG A 192 3.40 -14.01 14.53
C ARG A 192 1.89 -13.75 14.59
N PRO A 193 1.05 -14.76 14.93
CA PRO A 193 -0.36 -14.54 15.17
C PRO A 193 -0.58 -13.45 16.22
N ALA A 194 -1.49 -12.52 15.94
CA ALA A 194 -1.69 -11.31 16.73
C ALA A 194 -3.17 -10.98 16.89
N HIS A 195 -3.51 -10.37 18.02
CA HIS A 195 -4.86 -9.87 18.26
C HIS A 195 -5.11 -8.60 17.45
N TYR A 196 -6.36 -8.34 17.04
CA TYR A 196 -6.68 -7.17 16.21
C TYR A 196 -6.25 -5.83 16.83
N SER A 197 -6.18 -5.73 18.16
CA SER A 197 -5.69 -4.54 18.87
C SER A 197 -4.19 -4.31 18.62
N GLU A 198 -3.38 -5.37 18.70
CA GLU A 198 -1.94 -5.34 18.39
C GLU A 198 -1.73 -5.00 16.91
N VAL A 199 -2.51 -5.60 16.00
CA VAL A 199 -2.48 -5.28 14.56
C VAL A 199 -2.84 -3.80 14.31
N THR A 200 -3.79 -3.25 15.07
CA THR A 200 -4.20 -1.84 14.96
C THR A 200 -3.06 -0.89 15.37
N GLN A 201 -2.37 -1.22 16.47
CA GLN A 201 -1.22 -0.44 16.93
C GLN A 201 -0.11 -0.44 15.87
N GLU A 202 0.28 -1.63 15.38
CA GLU A 202 1.34 -1.75 14.39
C GLU A 202 0.96 -1.09 13.05
N HIS A 203 -0.30 -1.24 12.63
CA HIS A 203 -0.83 -0.56 11.45
C HIS A 203 -0.66 0.97 11.55
N ASN A 204 -0.99 1.55 12.70
CA ASN A 204 -0.91 3.01 12.89
C ASN A 204 0.53 3.51 13.00
N VAL A 205 1.47 2.66 13.44
CA VAL A 205 2.90 2.94 13.41
C VAL A 205 3.42 2.94 11.97
N LEU A 206 3.04 1.95 11.17
CA LEU A 206 3.49 1.82 9.77
C LEU A 206 2.83 2.81 8.81
N PHE A 207 1.58 3.18 9.09
CA PHE A 207 0.76 4.03 8.21
C PHE A 207 0.10 5.18 9.00
N PRO A 208 0.89 6.14 9.52
CA PRO A 208 0.36 7.24 10.34
C PRO A 208 -0.67 8.10 9.58
N ASP A 209 -0.46 8.31 8.28
CA ASP A 209 -1.39 9.07 7.41
C ASP A 209 -2.73 8.35 7.16
N HIS A 210 -2.82 7.07 7.52
CA HIS A 210 -4.01 6.23 7.34
C HIS A 210 -4.49 5.63 8.66
N ALA A 211 -4.23 6.30 9.79
CA ALA A 211 -4.56 5.78 11.11
C ALA A 211 -6.01 5.27 11.18
N ALA A 212 -6.18 4.08 11.77
CA ALA A 212 -7.45 3.39 11.88
C ALA A 212 -7.71 2.98 13.34
N ILE A 213 -8.99 2.90 13.69
CA ILE A 213 -9.44 2.37 14.98
C ILE A 213 -9.66 0.85 14.89
N GLU A 214 -9.68 0.18 16.04
CA GLU A 214 -9.80 -1.28 16.13
C GLU A 214 -11.01 -1.84 15.38
N ARG A 215 -12.16 -1.16 15.44
CA ARG A 215 -13.38 -1.58 14.73
C ARG A 215 -13.18 -1.63 13.22
N ASN A 216 -12.42 -0.69 12.65
CA ASN A 216 -12.13 -0.64 11.22
C ASN A 216 -11.17 -1.77 10.83
N ILE A 217 -10.12 -1.99 11.61
CA ILE A 217 -9.14 -3.05 11.39
C ILE A 217 -9.79 -4.42 11.51
N LEU A 218 -10.62 -4.63 12.53
CA LEU A 218 -11.38 -5.86 12.72
C LEU A 218 -12.31 -6.14 11.52
N ALA A 219 -13.00 -5.12 11.00
CA ALA A 219 -13.86 -5.28 9.82
C ALA A 219 -13.08 -5.65 8.55
N VAL A 220 -11.82 -5.22 8.43
CA VAL A 220 -10.93 -5.62 7.34
C VAL A 220 -10.41 -7.04 7.56
N LEU A 221 -9.96 -7.38 8.76
CA LEU A 221 -9.48 -8.72 9.14
C LEU A 221 -10.55 -9.80 8.92
N HIS A 222 -11.82 -9.49 9.21
CA HIS A 222 -12.95 -10.40 8.99
C HIS A 222 -13.18 -10.79 7.53
N ARG A 223 -12.69 -9.99 6.57
CA ARG A 223 -12.80 -10.32 5.15
C ARG A 223 -11.85 -11.45 4.75
N GLU A 224 -10.79 -11.67 5.54
CA GLU A 224 -9.75 -12.68 5.26
C GLU A 224 -9.11 -12.49 3.85
N ASP A 225 -9.06 -11.24 3.38
CA ASP A 225 -8.44 -10.87 2.11
C ASP A 225 -6.90 -10.87 2.22
N HIS A 226 -6.23 -10.96 1.07
CA HIS A 226 -4.77 -10.86 0.96
C HIS A 226 -3.99 -11.85 1.85
N GLY A 227 -4.54 -13.05 2.08
CA GLY A 227 -3.87 -14.11 2.83
C GLY A 227 -3.92 -13.94 4.35
N VAL A 228 -4.77 -13.07 4.87
CA VAL A 228 -5.07 -12.99 6.31
C VAL A 228 -6.04 -14.12 6.69
N VAL A 229 -5.79 -14.79 7.81
CA VAL A 229 -6.59 -15.92 8.28
C VAL A 229 -6.87 -15.79 9.77
N TRP A 230 -8.12 -16.02 10.17
CA TRP A 230 -8.47 -16.15 11.59
C TRP A 230 -8.02 -17.50 12.17
N VAL A 231 -7.25 -17.49 13.26
CA VAL A 231 -6.64 -18.72 13.83
C VAL A 231 -7.53 -19.47 14.83
N GLY A 232 -8.79 -19.06 15.01
CA GLY A 232 -9.71 -19.73 15.93
C GLY A 232 -9.70 -19.26 17.38
N CYS A 233 -8.77 -18.36 17.73
CA CYS A 233 -8.76 -17.67 19.02
C CYS A 233 -9.45 -16.31 18.88
N ARG A 234 -10.21 -15.89 19.90
CA ARG A 234 -11.05 -14.68 19.87
C ARG A 234 -10.22 -13.47 19.41
N GLY A 235 -10.59 -12.92 18.25
CA GLY A 235 -9.93 -11.73 17.69
C GLY A 235 -8.48 -11.89 17.22
N THR A 236 -7.94 -13.11 17.13
CA THR A 236 -6.54 -13.36 16.73
C THR A 236 -6.45 -13.79 15.27
N TYR A 237 -5.54 -13.16 14.53
CA TYR A 237 -5.33 -13.39 13.10
C TYR A 237 -3.86 -13.68 12.79
N ALA A 238 -3.61 -14.36 11.68
CA ALA A 238 -2.28 -14.71 11.18
C ALA A 238 -2.25 -14.63 9.66
N LEU A 239 -1.07 -14.83 9.06
CA LEU A 239 -0.95 -14.96 7.61
C LEU A 239 -0.95 -16.43 7.19
N ALA A 240 -1.64 -16.73 6.09
CA ALA A 240 -1.69 -18.05 5.47
C ALA A 240 -0.29 -18.56 5.06
N GLU A 241 0.60 -17.64 4.65
CA GLU A 241 1.98 -17.96 4.26
C GLU A 241 2.81 -18.55 5.43
N TRP A 242 2.39 -18.35 6.68
CA TRP A 242 3.00 -18.98 7.86
C TRP A 242 2.50 -20.41 8.10
N GLY A 243 1.62 -20.93 7.25
CA GLY A 243 1.01 -22.26 7.37
C GLY A 243 -0.17 -22.31 8.35
N TYR A 244 -0.82 -21.18 8.62
CA TYR A 244 -2.09 -21.15 9.36
C TYR A 244 -3.26 -21.28 8.39
N GLU A 245 -4.23 -22.10 8.77
CA GLU A 245 -5.47 -22.27 8.05
C GLU A 245 -6.65 -21.95 8.97
N ARG A 246 -7.75 -21.54 8.35
CA ARG A 246 -8.98 -21.29 9.08
C ARG A 246 -9.44 -22.62 9.72
N PRO A 247 -9.70 -22.65 11.03
CA PRO A 247 -10.17 -23.86 11.68
C PRO A 247 -11.45 -24.35 11.01
N SER A 248 -11.47 -25.62 10.64
CA SER A 248 -12.63 -26.27 10.01
C SER A 248 -13.85 -26.34 10.94
N ARG A 249 -13.63 -26.25 12.25
CA ARG A 249 -14.67 -26.35 13.29
C ARG A 249 -14.50 -25.27 14.37
N PRO A 250 -15.58 -24.81 15.03
CA PRO A 250 -15.52 -23.96 16.21
C PRO A 250 -14.70 -24.58 17.35
N LEU A 251 -14.14 -23.74 18.23
CA LEU A 251 -13.42 -24.22 19.41
C LEU A 251 -14.35 -24.98 20.38
N SER A 252 -15.60 -24.54 20.51
CA SER A 252 -16.63 -25.20 21.34
C SER A 252 -16.91 -26.63 20.89
N ASP A 253 -17.07 -26.85 19.57
CA ASP A 253 -17.33 -28.17 19.01
C ASP A 253 -16.16 -29.13 19.24
N MET A 254 -14.93 -28.63 19.05
CA MET A 254 -13.71 -29.39 19.34
C MET A 254 -13.63 -29.80 20.82
N VAL A 255 -13.90 -28.88 21.74
CA VAL A 255 -13.91 -29.18 23.18
C VAL A 255 -14.99 -30.22 23.51
N THR A 256 -16.18 -30.12 22.92
CA THR A 256 -17.24 -31.12 23.09
C THR A 256 -16.79 -32.51 22.64
N GLU A 257 -16.14 -32.62 21.48
CA GLU A 257 -15.65 -33.90 20.96
C GLU A 257 -14.56 -34.51 21.86
N ILE A 258 -13.60 -33.69 22.32
CA ILE A 258 -12.54 -34.13 23.24
C ILE A 258 -13.15 -34.67 24.54
N VAL A 259 -14.09 -33.93 25.14
CA VAL A 259 -14.72 -34.34 26.40
C VAL A 259 -15.56 -35.60 26.18
N ARG A 260 -16.32 -35.68 25.09
CA ARG A 260 -17.14 -36.87 24.78
C ARG A 260 -16.28 -38.12 24.58
N ALA A 261 -15.26 -38.06 23.73
CA ALA A 261 -14.38 -39.19 23.45
C ALA A 261 -13.61 -39.64 24.71
N THR A 262 -13.11 -38.69 25.49
CA THR A 262 -12.36 -39.01 26.72
C THR A 262 -13.28 -39.59 27.79
N HIS A 263 -14.49 -39.04 27.96
CA HIS A 263 -15.48 -39.55 28.92
C HIS A 263 -16.00 -40.95 28.52
N GLU A 264 -16.28 -41.20 27.24
CA GLU A 264 -16.69 -42.52 26.74
C GLU A 264 -15.61 -43.59 26.95
N SER A 265 -14.34 -43.24 26.80
CA SER A 265 -13.23 -44.18 26.97
C SER A 265 -12.86 -44.45 28.44
N THR A 266 -13.01 -43.46 29.33
CA THR A 266 -12.56 -43.56 30.73
C THR A 266 -13.69 -43.73 31.75
N GLY A 267 -14.93 -43.41 31.38
CA GLY A 267 -16.09 -43.38 32.28
C GLY A 267 -16.02 -42.29 33.36
N ASN A 268 -15.00 -41.41 33.32
CA ASN A 268 -14.73 -40.42 34.35
C ASN A 268 -14.90 -38.99 33.81
N PRO A 269 -15.22 -38.02 34.68
CA PRO A 269 -15.21 -36.59 34.33
C PRO A 269 -13.83 -36.15 33.81
N VAL A 270 -13.83 -35.35 32.74
CA VAL A 270 -12.62 -34.94 32.03
C VAL A 270 -12.09 -33.64 32.63
N SER A 271 -10.81 -33.63 33.02
CA SER A 271 -10.18 -32.42 33.59
C SER A 271 -9.84 -31.39 32.51
N PHE A 272 -9.85 -30.10 32.87
CA PHE A 272 -9.43 -29.02 31.98
C PHE A 272 -7.99 -29.19 31.45
N VAL A 273 -7.09 -29.73 32.28
CA VAL A 273 -5.71 -30.02 31.88
C VAL A 273 -5.66 -31.08 30.77
N THR A 274 -6.50 -32.11 30.87
CA THR A 274 -6.64 -33.14 29.83
C THR A 274 -7.18 -32.52 28.54
N ILE A 275 -8.22 -31.69 28.63
CA ILE A 275 -8.80 -30.97 27.48
C ILE A 275 -7.74 -30.09 26.80
N MET A 276 -6.95 -29.34 27.59
CA MET A 276 -5.87 -28.50 27.08
C MET A 276 -4.79 -29.30 26.36
N THR A 277 -4.44 -30.47 26.89
CA THR A 277 -3.42 -31.34 26.29
C THR A 277 -3.89 -31.91 24.95
N GLU A 278 -5.12 -32.43 24.88
CA GLU A 278 -5.67 -32.97 23.63
C GLU A 278 -5.98 -31.87 22.61
N ALA A 279 -6.48 -30.71 23.05
CA ALA A 279 -6.71 -29.57 22.16
C ALA A 279 -5.38 -29.06 21.58
N GLY A 280 -4.32 -29.01 22.38
CA GLY A 280 -2.97 -28.59 21.94
C GLY A 280 -2.36 -29.53 20.89
N ARG A 281 -2.75 -30.81 20.87
CA ARG A 281 -2.35 -31.74 19.80
C ARG A 281 -3.04 -31.44 18.48
N GLN A 282 -4.26 -30.90 18.52
CA GLN A 282 -5.07 -30.62 17.33
C GLN A 282 -4.87 -29.20 16.79
N ARG A 283 -4.51 -28.22 17.63
CA ARG A 283 -4.32 -26.81 17.23
C ARG A 283 -2.99 -26.23 17.72
N ARG A 284 -2.27 -25.57 16.82
CA ARG A 284 -0.99 -24.88 17.09
C ARG A 284 -1.13 -23.66 18.01
N THR A 285 -2.25 -22.93 17.92
CA THR A 285 -2.46 -21.71 18.70
C THR A 285 -3.71 -21.86 19.56
N LEU A 286 -3.53 -21.87 20.87
CA LEU A 286 -4.61 -21.94 21.85
C LEU A 286 -4.32 -20.97 22.99
N ASN A 287 -5.32 -20.18 23.34
CA ASN A 287 -5.31 -19.40 24.56
C ASN A 287 -6.06 -20.18 25.65
N ARG A 288 -5.40 -20.40 26.81
CA ARG A 288 -5.96 -21.11 27.96
C ARG A 288 -7.32 -20.53 28.37
N SER A 289 -7.44 -19.21 28.49
CA SER A 289 -8.69 -18.55 28.88
C SER A 289 -9.79 -18.74 27.85
N SER A 290 -9.45 -18.69 26.55
CA SER A 290 -10.42 -18.95 25.48
C SER A 290 -10.91 -20.40 25.47
N LEU A 291 -10.01 -21.35 25.74
CA LEU A 291 -10.35 -22.77 25.86
C LEU A 291 -11.22 -23.04 27.09
N TYR A 292 -10.92 -22.37 28.21
CA TYR A 292 -11.71 -22.46 29.44
C TYR A 292 -13.12 -21.93 29.23
N ILE A 293 -13.26 -20.73 28.65
CA ILE A 293 -14.56 -20.16 28.26
C ILE A 293 -15.32 -21.12 27.33
N ALA A 294 -14.65 -21.71 26.34
CA ALA A 294 -15.27 -22.66 25.41
C ALA A 294 -15.63 -24.03 26.03
N ALA A 295 -15.09 -24.37 27.19
CA ALA A 295 -15.45 -25.55 27.97
C ALA A 295 -16.58 -25.24 28.96
N SER A 296 -16.45 -24.14 29.71
CA SER A 296 -17.37 -23.73 30.77
C SER A 296 -18.72 -23.22 30.27
N LEU A 297 -18.74 -22.51 29.15
CA LEU A 297 -19.98 -21.94 28.58
C LEU A 297 -20.51 -22.75 27.41
N ASN A 298 -20.11 -24.03 27.33
CA ASN A 298 -20.53 -24.90 26.27
C ASN A 298 -21.88 -25.53 26.64
N PRO A 299 -22.97 -25.24 25.90
CA PRO A 299 -24.29 -25.80 26.23
C PRO A 299 -24.34 -27.32 26.13
N ARG A 300 -23.36 -27.94 25.42
CA ARG A 300 -23.25 -29.39 25.27
C ARG A 300 -22.42 -30.06 26.36
N LEU A 301 -21.93 -29.31 27.34
CA LEU A 301 -21.12 -29.83 28.45
C LEU A 301 -21.73 -29.40 29.78
N VAL A 302 -21.53 -30.22 30.81
CA VAL A 302 -21.86 -29.90 32.19
C VAL A 302 -20.57 -29.83 32.98
N ARG A 303 -20.36 -28.70 33.64
CA ARG A 303 -19.26 -28.52 34.59
C ARG A 303 -19.65 -29.14 35.92
N LEU A 304 -18.96 -30.22 36.29
CA LEU A 304 -18.99 -30.77 37.65
C LEU A 304 -17.93 -30.02 38.46
N SER A 305 -18.12 -29.84 39.76
CA SER A 305 -17.28 -29.00 40.65
C SER A 305 -15.81 -28.78 40.21
N GLY A 306 -15.39 -27.52 40.05
CA GLY A 306 -14.00 -27.16 39.70
C GLY A 306 -13.71 -27.27 38.19
N ASP A 307 -12.63 -27.94 37.82
CA ASP A 307 -12.12 -28.04 36.44
C ASP A 307 -12.56 -29.32 35.72
N LEU A 308 -13.69 -29.92 36.13
CA LEU A 308 -14.17 -31.20 35.61
C LEU A 308 -15.39 -31.03 34.70
N PHE A 309 -15.39 -31.70 33.55
CA PHE A 309 -16.41 -31.58 32.52
C PHE A 309 -16.94 -32.95 32.09
N VAL A 310 -18.24 -33.03 31.86
CA VAL A 310 -18.92 -34.20 31.27
C VAL A 310 -19.85 -33.76 30.13
N PRO A 311 -20.16 -34.64 29.16
CA PRO A 311 -21.16 -34.33 28.14
C PRO A 311 -22.52 -34.04 28.77
N ALA A 312 -23.22 -33.01 28.30
CA ALA A 312 -24.59 -32.73 28.72
C ALA A 312 -25.55 -33.78 28.15
N GLU A 313 -26.49 -34.25 28.96
CA GLU A 313 -27.67 -34.95 28.46
C GLU A 313 -28.59 -33.95 27.75
N GLU A 314 -29.25 -34.37 26.66
CA GLU A 314 -30.06 -33.48 25.81
C GLU A 314 -31.18 -32.79 26.61
N GLY A 315 -31.08 -31.47 26.85
CA GLY A 315 -32.20 -30.67 27.38
C GLY A 315 -31.92 -29.52 28.37
N LYS A 316 -30.84 -28.74 28.26
CA LYS A 316 -30.69 -27.50 29.06
C LYS A 316 -31.01 -26.22 28.27
N SER A 317 -31.73 -25.31 28.92
CA SER A 317 -32.31 -24.06 28.40
C SER A 317 -31.29 -22.90 28.32
N ASP A 318 -31.49 -21.99 27.36
CA ASP A 318 -30.60 -20.84 27.05
C ASP A 318 -30.54 -19.75 28.17
N GLU A 319 -31.45 -19.73 29.13
CA GLU A 319 -31.49 -18.70 30.19
C GLU A 319 -30.39 -18.85 31.27
N ASP A 320 -29.86 -20.05 31.48
CA ASP A 320 -28.80 -20.30 32.49
C ASP A 320 -27.41 -19.81 32.03
N ALA A 321 -27.18 -19.74 30.72
CA ALA A 321 -25.86 -19.46 30.13
C ALA A 321 -25.35 -18.02 30.37
N ALA A 322 -26.26 -17.04 30.44
CA ALA A 322 -25.90 -15.64 30.65
C ALA A 322 -25.45 -15.36 32.10
N SER A 323 -26.08 -16.01 33.07
CA SER A 323 -25.70 -15.90 34.48
C SER A 323 -24.37 -16.62 34.78
N GLU A 324 -24.11 -17.73 34.09
CA GLU A 324 -22.81 -18.41 34.13
C GLU A 324 -21.67 -17.59 33.51
N LEU A 325 -21.93 -16.84 32.43
CA LEU A 325 -20.95 -15.97 31.76
C LEU A 325 -20.35 -14.95 32.72
N ASP A 326 -21.20 -14.22 33.46
CA ASP A 326 -20.77 -13.21 34.43
C ASP A 326 -19.99 -13.81 35.60
N ARG A 327 -20.34 -15.02 36.03
CA ARG A 327 -19.62 -15.74 37.08
C ARG A 327 -18.22 -16.15 36.60
N VAL A 328 -18.13 -16.72 35.41
CA VAL A 328 -16.85 -17.19 34.81
C VAL A 328 -15.91 -16.02 34.53
N LEU A 329 -16.43 -14.88 34.07
CA LEU A 329 -15.62 -13.68 33.85
C LEU A 329 -15.00 -13.15 35.16
N ARG A 330 -15.77 -13.11 36.25
CA ARG A 330 -15.26 -12.70 37.57
C ARG A 330 -14.21 -13.66 38.13
N GLU A 331 -14.38 -14.97 37.92
CA GLU A 331 -13.37 -15.99 38.32
C GLU A 331 -12.04 -15.76 37.59
N LEU A 332 -12.08 -15.49 36.28
CA LEU A 332 -10.87 -15.21 35.49
C LEU A 332 -10.21 -13.87 35.86
N GLU A 333 -11.00 -12.83 36.15
CA GLU A 333 -10.49 -11.53 36.61
C GLU A 333 -9.81 -11.64 37.99
N ALA A 334 -10.35 -12.47 38.89
CA ALA A 334 -9.76 -12.71 40.21
C ALA A 334 -8.43 -13.48 40.14
N GLU A 335 -8.28 -14.45 39.23
CA GLU A 335 -7.02 -15.15 39.01
C GLU A 335 -5.95 -14.28 38.32
N SER A 336 -6.38 -13.31 37.51
CA SER A 336 -5.48 -12.38 36.81
C SER A 336 -4.90 -11.28 37.72
N GLY A 337 -5.57 -10.95 38.82
CA GLY A 337 -5.19 -9.88 39.77
C GLY A 337 -4.34 -10.32 40.96
N SER A 338 -3.98 -11.60 41.04
CA SER A 338 -3.22 -12.19 42.17
C SER A 338 -1.75 -12.54 41.83
N LEU A 339 -1.19 -11.97 40.74
CA LEU A 339 0.20 -12.12 40.33
C LEU A 339 0.96 -10.80 40.36
#